data_AF-A0A7S2CCQ0-F1
#
_entry.id   AF-A0A7S2CCQ0-F1
#
_cell.length_a   1.000
_cell.length_b   1.000
_cell.length_c   1.000
_cell.angle_alpha   90.00
_cell.angle_beta   90.00
_cell.angle_gamma   90.00
#
_symmetry.space_group_name_H-M   'P 1'
#
loop_
_entity.id
_entity.type
_entity.pdbx_description
1 polymer ?
#
loop_
_entity_poly.entity_id
_entity_poly.type
_entity_poly.pdbx_seq_one_letter_code
_entity_poly.pdbx_strand_id
1 'polypeptide(L)'
;TKQPEDGSCLFHSIAFGLGDATSGASLRKQIVAFIVAHPSLKIANTTIKEWIRMTSGKTPEAYSRELTYRGTWGGALELAVAARIKCANMDVYERCEGRFRCITTFKEPKASRTVNVLYSTEPCRHYDALTLSRSDKLAVNASPSSCASDAAQKRTLRTRCSAAAHEL
;
A
#
# COMPACT_ATOMS: atom_id res chain seq x y z
N THR A 1 13.04 -8.55 2.55
CA THR A 1 12.62 -9.91 2.92
C THR A 1 11.48 -10.34 2.04
N LYS A 2 11.66 -11.44 1.28
CA LYS A 2 10.60 -11.94 0.41
C LYS A 2 9.35 -12.34 1.20
N GLN A 3 8.17 -11.99 0.71
CA GLN A 3 6.91 -12.39 1.33
C GLN A 3 6.21 -13.52 0.53
N PRO A 4 5.30 -14.28 1.16
CA PRO A 4 4.54 -15.31 0.47
C PRO A 4 3.68 -14.75 -0.68
N GLU A 5 3.63 -15.46 -1.81
CA GLU A 5 2.80 -15.15 -2.97
C GLU A 5 1.34 -15.67 -2.80
N ASP A 6 0.74 -15.45 -1.63
CA ASP A 6 -0.60 -15.95 -1.25
C ASP A 6 -1.71 -14.89 -1.42
N GLY A 7 -1.44 -13.84 -2.22
CA GLY A 7 -2.28 -12.65 -2.36
C GLY A 7 -2.41 -11.79 -1.09
N SER A 8 -1.68 -12.13 -0.02
CA SER A 8 -1.60 -11.34 1.22
C SER A 8 -0.22 -10.70 1.43
N CYS A 9 0.65 -10.73 0.42
CA CYS A 9 2.02 -10.21 0.45
C CYS A 9 2.14 -8.77 0.98
N LEU A 10 1.18 -7.88 0.66
CA LEU A 10 1.15 -6.52 1.23
C LEU A 10 0.99 -6.54 2.75
N PHE A 11 0.02 -7.31 3.26
CA PHE A 11 -0.25 -7.37 4.69
C PHE A 11 0.88 -8.05 5.45
N HIS A 12 1.51 -9.07 4.87
CA HIS A 12 2.71 -9.69 5.42
C HIS A 12 3.89 -8.70 5.46
N SER A 13 4.08 -7.92 4.40
CA SER A 13 5.13 -6.89 4.32
C SER A 13 4.96 -5.82 5.39
N ILE A 14 3.74 -5.33 5.57
CA ILE A 14 3.44 -4.32 6.60
C ILE A 14 3.63 -4.91 7.99
N ALA A 15 3.05 -6.08 8.26
CA ALA A 15 3.19 -6.80 9.52
C ALA A 15 4.66 -7.01 9.93
N PHE A 16 5.49 -7.44 8.97
CA PHE A 16 6.92 -7.57 9.18
C PHE A 16 7.58 -6.25 9.58
N GLY A 17 7.30 -5.16 8.85
CA GLY A 17 7.88 -3.85 9.13
C GLY A 17 7.37 -3.20 10.42
N LEU A 18 6.16 -3.56 10.87
CA LEU A 18 5.66 -3.15 12.17
C LEU A 18 6.44 -3.81 13.30
N GLY A 19 6.74 -5.11 13.21
CA GLY A 19 7.52 -5.82 14.23
C GLY A 19 6.87 -5.81 15.63
N ASP A 20 5.55 -5.65 15.72
CA ASP A 20 4.76 -5.53 16.95
C ASP A 20 3.90 -6.77 17.23
N ALA A 21 4.32 -7.93 16.70
CA ALA A 21 3.59 -9.20 16.68
C ALA A 21 2.25 -9.21 15.90
N THR A 22 1.87 -8.10 15.24
CA THR A 22 0.75 -8.11 14.28
C THR A 22 1.07 -9.09 13.14
N SER A 23 0.16 -10.02 12.84
CA SER A 23 0.24 -10.86 11.65
C SER A 23 -0.48 -10.22 10.45
N GLY A 24 -0.09 -10.57 9.22
CA GLY A 24 -0.76 -10.07 8.01
C GLY A 24 -2.28 -10.36 8.00
N ALA A 25 -2.69 -11.52 8.48
CA ALA A 25 -4.10 -11.88 8.62
C ALA A 25 -4.85 -10.98 9.63
N SER A 26 -4.23 -10.71 10.79
CA SER A 26 -4.82 -9.81 11.79
C SER A 26 -4.89 -8.37 11.31
N LEU A 27 -3.87 -7.91 10.56
CA LEU A 27 -3.84 -6.59 9.96
C LEU A 27 -4.94 -6.41 8.91
N ARG A 28 -5.11 -7.39 8.01
CA ARG A 28 -6.19 -7.40 7.02
C ARG A 28 -7.56 -7.23 7.67
N LYS A 29 -7.82 -7.99 8.75
CA LYS A 29 -9.08 -7.87 9.53
C LYS A 29 -9.25 -6.48 10.15
N GLN A 30 -8.19 -5.91 10.73
CA GLN A 30 -8.23 -4.56 11.31
C GLN A 30 -8.54 -3.50 10.25
N ILE A 31 -7.93 -3.59 9.07
CA ILE A 31 -8.18 -2.67 7.94
C ILE A 31 -9.63 -2.77 7.47
N VAL A 32 -10.14 -3.99 7.26
CA VAL A 32 -11.54 -4.23 6.88
C VAL A 32 -12.51 -3.63 7.90
N ALA A 33 -12.29 -3.89 9.19
CA ALA A 33 -13.13 -3.35 10.26
C ALA A 33 -13.11 -1.81 10.26
N PHE A 34 -11.94 -1.21 10.05
CA PHE A 34 -11.79 0.25 10.00
C PHE A 34 -12.52 0.87 8.81
N ILE A 35 -12.42 0.26 7.62
CA ILE A 35 -13.10 0.73 6.41
C ILE A 35 -14.62 0.76 6.61
N VAL A 36 -15.18 -0.30 7.17
CA VAL A 36 -16.64 -0.40 7.43
C VAL A 36 -17.09 0.59 8.49
N ALA A 37 -16.31 0.78 9.55
CA ALA A 37 -16.67 1.68 10.65
C ALA A 37 -16.53 3.16 10.28
N HIS A 38 -15.65 3.51 9.33
CA HIS A 38 -15.30 4.90 9.03
C HIS A 38 -15.34 5.26 7.53
N PRO A 39 -16.42 4.96 6.80
CA PRO A 39 -16.48 5.20 5.35
C PRO A 39 -16.34 6.69 4.97
N SER A 40 -16.75 7.60 5.86
CA SER A 40 -16.67 9.06 5.65
C SER A 40 -15.37 9.69 6.14
N LEU A 41 -14.51 8.94 6.84
CA LEU A 41 -13.23 9.47 7.31
C LEU A 41 -12.31 9.75 6.11
N LYS A 42 -11.61 10.88 6.17
CA LYS A 42 -10.69 11.32 5.12
C LYS A 42 -9.29 10.77 5.31
N ILE A 43 -8.73 10.28 4.21
CA ILE A 43 -7.32 9.96 4.03
C ILE A 43 -6.84 10.78 2.82
N ALA A 44 -5.81 11.61 3.00
CA ALA A 44 -5.34 12.55 1.98
C ALA A 44 -6.48 13.36 1.32
N ASN A 45 -7.30 14.02 2.14
CA ASN A 45 -8.45 14.85 1.74
C ASN A 45 -9.61 14.14 1.02
N THR A 46 -9.53 12.82 0.84
CA THR A 46 -10.57 12.04 0.17
C THR A 46 -11.16 11.03 1.15
N THR A 47 -12.47 10.82 1.16
CA THR A 47 -13.08 9.84 2.07
C THR A 47 -12.75 8.41 1.64
N ILE A 48 -12.72 7.48 2.60
CA ILE A 48 -12.54 6.05 2.31
C ILE A 48 -13.58 5.56 1.29
N LYS A 49 -14.86 5.92 1.46
CA LYS A 49 -15.92 5.58 0.52
C LYS A 49 -15.62 6.09 -0.89
N GLU A 50 -15.11 7.30 -1.01
CA GLU A 50 -14.77 7.89 -2.32
C GLU A 50 -13.55 7.20 -2.95
N TRP A 51 -12.53 6.83 -2.17
CA TRP A 51 -11.43 6.00 -2.66
C TRP A 51 -11.92 4.68 -3.23
N ILE A 52 -12.75 3.95 -2.48
CA ILE A 52 -13.31 2.66 -2.89
C ILE A 52 -14.13 2.82 -4.17
N ARG A 53 -14.96 3.85 -4.25
CA ARG A 53 -15.76 4.15 -5.45
C ARG A 53 -14.86 4.41 -6.67
N MET A 54 -13.81 5.22 -6.51
CA MET A 54 -12.90 5.57 -7.60
C MET A 54 -12.02 4.39 -8.08
N THR A 55 -11.69 3.44 -7.21
CA THR A 55 -10.78 2.32 -7.53
C THR A 55 -11.52 1.05 -7.94
N SER A 56 -12.72 0.82 -7.42
CA SER A 56 -13.44 -0.44 -7.60
C SER A 56 -14.90 -0.29 -8.05
N GLY A 57 -15.47 0.91 -7.97
CA GLY A 57 -16.90 1.14 -8.22
C GLY A 57 -17.84 0.55 -7.18
N LYS A 58 -17.32 -0.02 -6.08
CA LYS A 58 -18.10 -0.75 -5.06
C LYS A 58 -18.52 0.16 -3.90
N THR A 59 -19.43 -0.34 -3.07
CA THR A 59 -19.68 0.22 -1.74
C THR A 59 -18.59 -0.21 -0.75
N PRO A 60 -18.39 0.51 0.36
CA PRO A 60 -17.44 0.10 1.40
C PRO A 60 -17.67 -1.32 1.92
N GLU A 61 -18.92 -1.75 2.06
CA GLU A 61 -19.30 -3.07 2.57
C GLU A 61 -18.98 -4.17 1.56
N ALA A 62 -19.30 -3.96 0.28
CA ALA A 62 -18.99 -4.90 -0.79
C ALA A 62 -17.48 -5.04 -0.99
N TYR A 63 -16.76 -3.92 -0.99
CA TYR A 63 -15.30 -3.91 -1.06
C TYR A 63 -14.66 -4.63 0.14
N SER A 64 -15.13 -4.31 1.34
CA SER A 64 -14.63 -4.92 2.59
C SER A 64 -14.87 -6.42 2.62
N ARG A 65 -16.04 -6.89 2.18
CA ARG A 65 -16.35 -8.33 2.07
C ARG A 65 -15.35 -9.04 1.16
N GLU A 66 -15.05 -8.47 0.00
CA GLU A 66 -14.07 -9.05 -0.92
C GLU A 66 -12.64 -9.07 -0.36
N LEU A 67 -12.27 -7.99 0.33
CA LEU A 67 -10.96 -7.86 0.95
C LEU A 67 -10.73 -8.89 2.08
N THR A 68 -11.79 -9.48 2.64
CA THR A 68 -11.65 -10.58 3.62
C THR A 68 -11.21 -11.90 3.01
N TYR A 69 -11.43 -12.14 1.72
CA TYR A 69 -11.04 -13.40 1.09
C TYR A 69 -9.51 -13.55 1.09
N ARG A 70 -9.03 -14.74 1.43
CA ARG A 70 -7.63 -15.10 1.22
C ARG A 70 -7.32 -15.01 -0.28
N GLY A 71 -6.16 -14.47 -0.62
CA GLY A 71 -5.79 -14.23 -2.01
C GLY A 71 -6.20 -12.86 -2.56
N THR A 72 -7.06 -12.09 -1.87
CA THR A 72 -7.41 -10.73 -2.34
C THR A 72 -6.27 -9.76 -2.07
N TRP A 73 -5.84 -9.06 -3.10
CA TRP A 73 -4.73 -8.12 -3.02
C TRP A 73 -5.15 -6.84 -2.33
N GLY A 74 -4.27 -6.32 -1.48
CA GLY A 74 -4.38 -4.94 -1.01
C GLY A 74 -3.58 -3.98 -1.91
N GLY A 75 -3.83 -2.70 -1.75
CA GLY A 75 -3.12 -1.64 -2.47
C GLY A 75 -2.98 -0.36 -1.65
N ALA A 76 -3.07 0.78 -2.35
CA ALA A 76 -2.85 2.10 -1.76
C ALA A 76 -3.83 2.41 -0.62
N LEU A 77 -5.09 2.00 -0.72
CA LEU A 77 -6.08 2.21 0.35
C LEU A 77 -5.67 1.49 1.63
N GLU A 78 -5.31 0.21 1.51
CA GLU A 78 -4.90 -0.62 2.64
C GLU A 78 -3.63 -0.06 3.30
N LEU A 79 -2.66 0.42 2.52
CA LEU A 79 -1.47 1.10 3.03
C LEU A 79 -1.83 2.38 3.82
N ALA A 80 -2.70 3.20 3.26
CA ALA A 80 -3.08 4.46 3.88
C ALA A 80 -3.92 4.26 5.16
N VAL A 81 -4.81 3.25 5.17
CA VAL A 81 -5.55 2.84 6.37
C VAL A 81 -4.60 2.21 7.40
N ALA A 82 -3.66 1.36 6.98
CA ALA A 82 -2.66 0.77 7.86
C ALA A 82 -1.82 1.85 8.56
N ALA A 83 -1.40 2.88 7.83
CA ALA A 83 -0.67 4.02 8.38
C ALA A 83 -1.43 4.68 9.53
N ARG A 84 -2.73 4.92 9.32
CA ARG A 84 -3.64 5.51 10.31
C ARG A 84 -3.82 4.62 11.54
N ILE A 85 -4.23 3.35 11.37
CA ILE A 85 -4.60 2.49 12.50
C ILE A 85 -3.38 1.99 13.30
N LYS A 86 -2.20 1.95 12.68
CA LYS A 86 -0.95 1.53 13.34
C LYS A 86 -0.10 2.70 13.81
N CYS A 87 -0.54 3.94 13.59
CA CYS A 87 0.23 5.13 13.92
C CYS A 87 1.67 5.03 13.40
N ALA A 88 1.81 4.73 12.11
CA ALA A 88 3.08 4.50 11.44
C ALA A 88 3.05 5.12 10.04
N ASN A 89 4.18 5.64 9.58
CA ASN A 89 4.33 6.02 8.19
C ASN A 89 4.49 4.77 7.33
N MET A 90 4.00 4.81 6.09
CA MET A 90 4.20 3.75 5.11
C MET A 90 4.91 4.34 3.89
N ASP A 91 6.13 3.89 3.62
CA ASP A 91 6.90 4.27 2.44
C ASP A 91 6.95 3.08 1.47
N VAL A 92 6.55 3.32 0.23
CA VAL A 92 6.54 2.33 -0.86
C VAL A 92 7.70 2.62 -1.78
N TYR A 93 8.52 1.61 -2.01
CA TYR A 93 9.68 1.67 -2.87
C TYR A 93 9.51 0.78 -4.09
N GLU A 94 10.27 1.07 -5.13
CA GLU A 94 10.52 0.15 -6.24
C GLU A 94 12.03 0.00 -6.44
N ARG A 95 12.46 -1.08 -7.11
CA ARG A 95 13.86 -1.27 -7.50
C ARG A 95 14.18 -0.43 -8.74
N CYS A 96 15.30 0.29 -8.71
CA CYS A 96 15.85 1.02 -9.85
C CYS A 96 17.37 0.85 -9.90
N GLU A 97 17.91 0.19 -10.93
CA GLU A 97 19.36 0.13 -11.22
C GLU A 97 20.26 -0.06 -9.97
N GLY A 98 20.02 -1.13 -9.20
CA GLY A 98 20.80 -1.44 -7.99
C GLY A 98 20.46 -0.59 -6.75
N ARG A 99 19.50 0.33 -6.85
CA ARG A 99 19.01 1.19 -5.76
C ARG A 99 17.50 1.01 -5.55
N PHE A 100 16.97 1.69 -4.54
CA PHE A 100 15.54 1.79 -4.26
C PHE A 100 15.07 3.23 -4.42
N ARG A 101 13.94 3.43 -5.10
CA ARG A 101 13.28 4.73 -5.23
C ARG A 101 11.96 4.71 -4.47
N CYS A 102 11.74 5.69 -3.59
CA CYS A 102 10.44 5.85 -2.94
C CYS A 102 9.44 6.43 -3.96
N ILE A 103 8.36 5.70 -4.23
CA ILE A 103 7.34 6.07 -5.22
C ILE A 103 6.08 6.62 -4.58
N THR A 104 5.83 6.32 -3.30
CA THR A 104 4.64 6.78 -2.58
C THR A 104 4.90 6.72 -1.10
N THR A 105 4.35 7.69 -0.38
CA THR A 105 4.43 7.76 1.08
C THR A 105 3.06 8.09 1.64
N PHE A 106 2.67 7.38 2.69
CA PHE A 106 1.54 7.70 3.54
C PHE A 106 2.07 8.15 4.90
N LYS A 107 2.03 9.46 5.16
CA LYS A 107 2.43 10.02 6.45
C LYS A 107 1.27 10.03 7.43
N GLU A 108 1.56 9.67 8.68
CA GLU A 108 0.65 9.81 9.80
C GLU A 108 1.27 10.80 10.81
N PRO A 109 0.60 11.91 11.18
CA PRO A 109 1.20 12.98 11.98
C PRO A 109 1.81 12.53 13.32
N LYS A 110 1.25 11.49 13.95
CA LYS A 110 1.71 10.96 15.23
C LYS A 110 2.58 9.71 15.08
N ALA A 111 3.05 9.41 13.87
CA ALA A 111 3.77 8.18 13.59
C ALA A 111 5.04 8.05 14.44
N SER A 112 5.18 6.92 15.13
CA SER A 112 6.38 6.62 15.91
C SER A 112 7.46 5.88 15.10
N ARG A 113 7.11 5.42 13.89
CA ARG A 113 7.98 4.63 13.02
C ARG A 113 7.58 4.76 11.55
N THR A 114 8.45 4.27 10.68
CA THR A 114 8.19 4.13 9.24
C THR A 114 8.38 2.68 8.82
N VAL A 115 7.35 2.12 8.20
CA VAL A 115 7.37 0.82 7.54
C VAL A 115 7.71 1.03 6.07
N ASN A 116 8.70 0.30 5.56
CA ASN A 116 9.10 0.37 4.16
C ASN A 116 8.69 -0.93 3.48
N VAL A 117 7.98 -0.82 2.37
CA VAL A 117 7.60 -1.95 1.52
C VAL A 117 8.20 -1.76 0.14
N LEU A 118 8.58 -2.86 -0.50
CA LEU A 118 9.04 -2.89 -1.87
C LEU A 118 7.93 -3.41 -2.76
N TYR A 119 7.48 -2.60 -3.70
CA TYR A 119 6.58 -2.99 -4.76
C TYR A 119 7.38 -3.43 -6.00
N SER A 120 7.04 -4.60 -6.53
CA SER A 120 7.59 -5.14 -7.79
C SER A 120 6.45 -5.38 -8.76
N THR A 121 6.69 -5.24 -10.07
CA THR A 121 5.73 -5.57 -11.13
C THR A 121 6.12 -6.78 -11.96
N GLU A 122 7.37 -7.24 -11.84
CA GLU A 122 7.93 -8.37 -12.59
C GLU A 122 8.50 -9.41 -11.61
N PRO A 123 8.27 -10.72 -11.85
CA PRO A 123 7.47 -11.32 -12.93
C PRO A 123 5.95 -11.09 -12.77
N CYS A 124 5.51 -10.70 -11.59
CA CYS A 124 4.14 -10.32 -11.29
C CYS A 124 4.13 -9.17 -10.28
N ARG A 125 2.95 -8.57 -10.06
CA ARG A 125 2.83 -7.55 -9.01
C ARG A 125 3.10 -8.21 -7.64
N HIS A 126 3.88 -7.58 -6.77
CA HIS A 126 4.17 -8.17 -5.45
C HIS A 126 4.62 -7.11 -4.46
N TYR A 127 4.41 -7.36 -3.17
CA TYR A 127 4.97 -6.56 -2.10
C TYR A 127 5.91 -7.39 -1.24
N ASP A 128 7.14 -6.92 -1.08
CA ASP A 128 8.11 -7.45 -0.13
C ASP A 128 8.32 -6.48 1.03
N ALA A 129 8.71 -6.98 2.19
CA ALA A 129 9.19 -6.13 3.27
C ALA A 129 10.57 -5.57 2.91
N LEU A 130 10.78 -4.27 3.09
CA LEU A 130 12.06 -3.62 2.83
C LEU A 130 12.69 -3.16 4.15
N THR A 131 13.85 -3.71 4.46
CA THR A 131 14.69 -3.24 5.57
C THR A 131 15.77 -2.34 4.99
N LEU A 132 15.66 -1.05 5.26
CA LEU A 132 16.69 -0.07 4.89
C LEU A 132 17.68 0.08 6.04
N SER A 133 18.97 -0.06 5.75
CA SER A 133 20.03 0.30 6.69
C SER A 133 20.02 1.81 6.94
N ARG A 134 20.77 2.26 7.96
CA ARG A 134 20.91 3.69 8.25
C ARG A 134 21.51 4.46 7.06
N SER A 135 22.47 3.84 6.36
CA SER A 135 23.11 4.40 5.17
C SER A 135 22.13 4.51 4.00
N ASP A 136 21.27 3.51 3.79
CA ASP A 136 20.26 3.53 2.73
C ASP A 136 19.25 4.66 2.94
N LYS A 137 18.81 4.89 4.18
CA LYS A 137 17.89 5.98 4.52
C LYS A 137 18.47 7.37 4.22
N LEU A 138 19.77 7.55 4.47
CA LEU A 138 20.46 8.81 4.16
C LEU A 138 20.59 9.03 2.65
N ALA A 139 20.91 7.97 1.90
CA ALA A 139 21.04 8.04 0.43
C ALA A 139 19.70 8.34 -0.26
N VAL A 140 18.60 7.77 0.23
CA VAL A 140 17.25 8.07 -0.27
C VAL A 140 16.88 9.54 -0.05
N ASN A 141 17.20 10.10 1.13
CA ASN A 141 16.85 11.49 1.46
C ASN A 141 17.73 12.54 0.75
N ALA A 142 18.92 12.16 0.31
CA ALA A 142 19.87 13.05 -0.38
C ALA A 142 19.59 13.19 -1.89
N SER A 143 18.70 12.38 -2.47
CA SER A 143 18.36 12.44 -3.89
C SER A 143 17.18 13.40 -4.08
N PRO A 144 17.35 14.56 -4.75
CA PRO A 144 16.23 15.46 -5.02
C PRO A 144 15.23 14.74 -5.94
N SER A 145 13.94 14.76 -5.56
CA SER A 145 12.84 14.27 -6.37
C SER A 145 12.67 15.17 -7.60
N SER A 146 13.46 14.96 -8.65
CA SER A 146 13.33 15.68 -9.92
C SER A 146 12.28 15.02 -10.81
N CYS A 147 11.07 15.57 -10.80
CA CYS A 147 10.25 15.92 -11.97
C CYS A 147 8.74 15.85 -11.68
N ALA A 148 8.13 17.04 -11.69
CA ALA A 148 6.80 17.39 -12.20
C ALA A 148 5.65 16.35 -12.08
N SER A 149 4.73 16.68 -11.15
CA SER A 149 3.29 16.91 -11.37
C SER A 149 2.37 16.14 -10.42
N ASP A 150 1.95 16.85 -9.36
CA ASP A 150 0.85 16.52 -8.42
C ASP A 150 -0.50 16.18 -9.10
N ALA A 151 -0.62 16.37 -10.42
CA ALA A 151 -1.83 16.05 -11.18
C ALA A 151 -1.81 14.65 -11.82
N ALA A 152 -0.65 13.99 -11.96
CA ALA A 152 -0.52 12.71 -12.66
C ALA A 152 -0.76 11.48 -11.76
N GLN A 153 -0.70 11.64 -10.43
CA GLN A 153 -0.75 10.54 -9.45
C GLN A 153 -2.12 9.82 -9.39
N LYS A 154 -3.15 10.38 -10.04
CA LYS A 154 -4.47 9.76 -10.21
C LYS A 154 -4.60 8.87 -11.46
N ARG A 155 -3.61 8.84 -12.36
CA ARG A 155 -3.77 8.20 -13.68
C ARG A 155 -2.83 7.02 -13.95
N THR A 156 -1.67 6.92 -13.30
CA THR A 156 -0.65 5.91 -13.65
C THR A 156 -0.93 4.49 -13.13
N LEU A 157 -1.89 4.31 -12.22
CA LEU A 157 -2.43 2.97 -11.87
C LEU A 157 -3.62 2.55 -12.75
N ARG A 158 -4.09 3.38 -13.68
CA ARG A 158 -5.30 3.11 -14.49
C ARG A 158 -5.04 2.51 -15.89
N THR A 159 -3.84 2.59 -16.46
CA THR A 159 -3.68 2.36 -17.92
C THR A 159 -3.22 0.97 -18.36
N ARG A 160 -3.21 -0.07 -17.51
CA ARG A 160 -2.92 -1.45 -17.96
C ARG A 160 -3.96 -2.50 -17.54
N CYS A 161 -5.18 -2.07 -17.22
CA CYS A 161 -6.29 -2.95 -16.81
C CYS A 161 -7.33 -3.25 -17.90
N SER A 162 -7.05 -2.98 -19.19
CA SER A 162 -8.02 -3.18 -20.29
C SER A 162 -7.62 -4.22 -21.35
N ALA A 163 -6.57 -5.03 -21.16
CA ALA A 163 -6.09 -5.94 -22.20
C ALA A 163 -5.89 -7.40 -21.77
N ALA A 164 -6.67 -7.89 -20.80
CA ALA A 164 -6.63 -9.33 -20.44
C ALA A 164 -8.00 -9.86 -20.00
N ALA A 165 -9.04 -9.51 -20.75
CA ALA A 165 -10.37 -10.09 -20.57
C ALA A 165 -11.07 -10.22 -21.92
N HIS A 166 -10.48 -10.98 -22.84
CA HIS A 166 -11.14 -11.66 -23.96
C HIS A 166 -10.06 -12.52 -24.62
N GLU A 167 -10.07 -13.83 -24.34
CA GLU A 167 -9.77 -14.94 -25.27
C GLU A 167 -10.20 -16.24 -24.56
N LEU A 168 -11.47 -16.62 -24.81
CA LEU A 168 -11.82 -17.98 -25.22
C LEU A 168 -11.93 -17.94 -26.74
#